data_AF-A0A952QB70-F1
#
_entry.id   AF-A0A952QB70-F1
#
_cell.length_a   1.000
_cell.length_b   1.000
_cell.length_c   1.000
_cell.angle_alpha   90.00
_cell.angle_beta   90.00
_cell.angle_gamma   90.00
#
_symmetry.space_group_name_H-M   'P 1'
#
loop_
_entity.id
_entity.type
_entity.pdbx_description
1 polymer ?
#
loop_
_entity_poly.entity_id
_entity_poly.type
_entity_poly.pdbx_seq_one_letter_code
_entity_poly.pdbx_strand_id
1 'polypeptide(L)'
;MANIRKGDLVQVISGPTQDRGGDRGKQGRVIGIIADKNRVIVEGVNYVTKHSKVGQTQRGTKTGGIETMEAPIHVSNVALVDPDTKLPARVGFRVETDDRGKTTRVRFFKKSRRVETKKAAKASTKKVAADVDTTEATAEDAN
;
A
#
# COMPACT_ATOMS: atom_id res chain seq x y z
N MET A 1 1.20 4.19 18.86
CA MET A 1 0.93 3.91 17.43
C MET A 1 0.42 2.48 17.27
N ALA A 2 -0.61 2.25 16.45
CA ALA A 2 -1.00 0.89 16.08
C ALA A 2 0.12 0.23 15.26
N ASN A 3 0.34 -1.08 15.45
CA ASN A 3 1.44 -1.86 14.86
C ASN A 3 1.22 -2.15 13.36
N ILE A 4 0.99 -1.12 12.55
CA ILE A 4 0.66 -1.18 11.12
C ILE A 4 1.90 -0.82 10.30
N ARG A 5 2.08 -1.50 9.16
CA ARG A 5 3.16 -1.30 8.19
C ARG A 5 2.60 -0.99 6.81
N LYS A 6 3.41 -0.37 5.96
CA LYS A 6 3.04 -0.15 4.55
C LYS A 6 2.83 -1.50 3.86
N GLY A 7 1.79 -1.61 3.05
CA GLY A 7 1.41 -2.84 2.37
C GLY A 7 0.53 -3.79 3.18
N ASP A 8 0.26 -3.51 4.45
CA ASP A 8 -0.69 -4.31 5.25
C ASP A 8 -2.11 -4.14 4.70
N LEU A 9 -2.90 -5.22 4.79
CA LEU A 9 -4.34 -5.17 4.53
C LEU A 9 -5.05 -4.75 5.83
N VAL A 10 -5.85 -3.68 5.75
CA VAL A 10 -6.60 -3.14 6.88
C VAL A 10 -8.08 -2.99 6.55
N GLN A 11 -8.91 -3.03 7.59
CA GLN A 11 -10.33 -2.76 7.51
C GLN A 11 -10.68 -1.57 8.42
N VAL A 12 -11.56 -0.69 7.93
CA VAL A 12 -12.11 0.40 8.74
C VAL A 12 -13.15 -0.18 9.71
N ILE A 13 -12.91 -0.03 11.01
CA ILE A 13 -13.76 -0.61 12.06
C ILE A 13 -14.75 0.39 12.65
N SER A 14 -14.42 1.68 12.60
CA SER A 14 -15.18 2.77 13.21
C SER A 14 -15.41 3.91 12.24
N GLY A 15 -16.40 4.74 12.56
CA GLY A 15 -16.89 5.82 11.70
C GLY A 15 -18.31 5.54 11.18
N PRO A 16 -18.81 6.40 10.28
CA PRO A 16 -20.13 6.23 9.70
C PRO A 16 -20.22 4.95 8.87
N THR A 17 -21.41 4.33 8.85
CA THR A 17 -21.70 3.18 7.99
C THR A 17 -21.73 3.60 6.53
N GLN A 18 -21.61 2.61 5.62
CA GLN A 18 -21.66 2.86 4.17
C GLN A 18 -22.97 3.52 3.76
N ASP A 19 -24.10 3.14 4.37
CA ASP A 19 -25.41 3.74 4.11
C ASP A 19 -25.48 5.24 4.45
N ARG A 20 -24.59 5.70 5.33
CA ARG A 20 -24.46 7.11 5.74
C ARG A 20 -23.29 7.81 5.06
N GLY A 21 -22.76 7.25 3.97
CA GLY A 21 -21.63 7.81 3.23
C GLY A 21 -20.27 7.63 3.89
N GLY A 22 -20.14 6.73 4.86
CA GLY A 22 -18.86 6.39 5.48
C GLY A 22 -18.17 5.18 4.87
N ASP A 23 -16.98 4.89 5.38
CA ASP A 23 -16.14 3.79 4.88
C ASP A 23 -16.07 2.59 5.83
N ARG A 24 -16.92 2.56 6.87
CA ARG A 24 -16.91 1.46 7.84
C ARG A 24 -17.14 0.12 7.15
N GLY A 25 -16.29 -0.86 7.46
CA GLY A 25 -16.30 -2.19 6.86
C GLY A 25 -15.50 -2.32 5.57
N LYS A 26 -15.10 -1.21 4.91
CA LYS A 26 -14.24 -1.28 3.72
C LYS A 26 -12.84 -1.79 4.08
N GLN A 27 -12.28 -2.58 3.19
CA GLN A 27 -10.92 -3.10 3.28
C GLN A 27 -10.04 -2.44 2.22
N GLY A 28 -8.78 -2.17 2.57
CA GLY A 28 -7.82 -1.55 1.66
C GLY A 28 -6.39 -1.77 2.12
N ARG A 29 -5.43 -1.56 1.20
CA ARG A 29 -4.00 -1.65 1.53
C ARG A 29 -3.49 -0.33 2.05
N VAL A 30 -2.54 -0.39 2.97
CA VAL A 30 -1.88 0.81 3.50
C VAL A 30 -0.85 1.32 2.49
N ILE A 31 -1.13 2.46 1.88
CA ILE A 31 -0.25 3.15 0.93
C ILE A 31 0.85 3.91 1.70
N GLY A 32 0.44 4.62 2.74
CA GLY A 32 1.29 5.55 3.47
C GLY A 32 1.03 5.53 4.97
N ILE A 33 2.06 5.85 5.75
CA ILE A 33 1.97 6.00 7.20
C ILE A 33 2.59 7.34 7.56
N ILE A 34 1.84 8.13 8.33
CA ILE A 34 2.28 9.39 8.91
C ILE A 34 2.45 9.12 10.41
N ALA A 35 3.65 8.67 10.78
CA ALA A 35 3.97 8.20 12.13
C ALA A 35 3.71 9.28 13.18
N ASP A 36 4.19 10.50 12.92
CA ASP A 36 4.13 11.62 13.87
C ASP A 36 2.70 12.01 14.24
N LYS A 37 1.76 11.82 13.31
CA LYS A 37 0.35 12.20 13.47
C LYS A 37 -0.56 11.02 13.81
N ASN A 38 -0.01 9.82 14.04
CA ASN A 38 -0.79 8.60 14.23
C ASN A 38 -1.86 8.37 13.13
N ARG A 39 -1.51 8.63 11.86
CA ARG A 39 -2.42 8.50 10.72
C ARG A 39 -1.87 7.57 9.66
N VAL A 40 -2.78 6.95 8.91
CA VAL A 40 -2.47 6.04 7.80
C VAL A 40 -3.31 6.42 6.59
N ILE A 41 -2.74 6.25 5.40
CA ILE A 41 -3.44 6.44 4.13
C ILE A 41 -3.75 5.06 3.59
N VAL A 42 -5.03 4.78 3.38
CA VAL A 42 -5.55 3.48 2.97
C VAL A 42 -6.18 3.64 1.59
N GLU A 43 -5.87 2.74 0.69
CA GLU A 43 -6.47 2.66 -0.65
C GLU A 43 -7.99 2.51 -0.57
N GLY A 44 -8.74 3.27 -1.37
CA GLY A 44 -10.19 3.11 -1.45
C GLY A 44 -10.98 3.72 -0.28
N VAL A 45 -10.32 4.44 0.64
CA VAL A 45 -10.92 4.91 1.89
C VAL A 45 -10.67 6.40 2.07
N ASN A 46 -11.67 7.10 2.59
CA ASN A 46 -11.61 8.50 3.01
C ASN A 46 -11.18 9.43 1.88
N TYR A 47 -11.93 9.41 0.78
CA TYR A 47 -11.68 10.29 -0.35
C TYR A 47 -11.99 11.75 0.00
N VAL A 48 -11.09 12.64 -0.40
CA VAL A 48 -11.25 14.08 -0.29
C VAL A 48 -11.05 14.72 -1.65
N THR A 49 -11.82 15.77 -1.89
CA THR A 49 -11.71 16.56 -3.11
C THR A 49 -10.76 17.73 -2.87
N LYS A 50 -9.70 17.82 -3.67
CA LYS A 50 -8.78 18.95 -3.69
C LYS A 50 -8.96 19.74 -4.96
N HIS A 51 -9.10 21.05 -4.79
CA HIS A 51 -9.01 21.98 -5.91
C HIS A 51 -7.54 22.33 -6.10
N SER A 52 -6.95 21.84 -7.19
CA SER A 52 -5.60 22.24 -7.61
C SER A 52 -5.70 23.44 -8.53
N LYS A 53 -4.92 24.50 -8.24
CA LYS A 53 -4.84 25.66 -9.13
C LYS A 53 -4.32 25.19 -10.48
N VAL A 54 -5.02 25.56 -11.55
CA VAL A 54 -4.62 25.21 -12.92
C VAL A 54 -3.27 25.86 -13.22
N GLY A 55 -2.25 25.02 -13.36
CA GLY A 55 -0.91 25.42 -13.77
C GLY A 55 -0.67 25.09 -15.24
N GLN A 56 0.20 25.85 -15.88
CA GLN A 56 0.69 25.53 -17.22
C GLN A 56 2.04 24.83 -17.09
N THR A 57 2.12 23.56 -17.49
CA THR A 57 3.39 22.84 -17.54
C THR A 57 4.27 23.44 -18.63
N GLN A 58 5.61 23.34 -18.54
CA GLN A 58 6.54 23.84 -19.57
C GLN A 58 6.23 23.33 -20.99
N ARG A 59 5.52 22.20 -21.11
CA ARG A 59 5.04 21.60 -22.37
C ARG A 59 3.66 22.11 -22.83
N GLY A 60 3.12 23.17 -22.23
CA GLY A 60 1.84 23.78 -22.63
C GLY A 60 0.58 23.05 -22.13
N THR A 61 0.70 21.88 -21.50
CA THR A 61 -0.44 21.17 -20.92
C THR A 61 -0.96 21.90 -19.68
N LYS A 62 -2.26 22.22 -19.67
CA LYS A 62 -2.98 22.71 -18.49
C LYS A 62 -3.20 21.52 -17.55
N THR A 63 -2.54 21.55 -16.40
CA THR A 63 -2.72 20.52 -15.37
C THR A 63 -3.33 21.20 -14.14
N GLY A 64 -4.52 20.74 -13.77
CA GLY A 64 -5.23 21.16 -12.58
C GLY A 64 -6.73 20.95 -12.70
N GLY A 65 -7.46 21.14 -11.61
CA GLY A 65 -8.90 20.93 -11.54
C GLY A 65 -9.34 20.33 -10.22
N ILE A 66 -10.47 19.62 -10.27
CA ILE A 66 -11.03 18.89 -9.14
C ILE A 66 -10.39 17.50 -9.13
N GLU A 67 -9.46 17.27 -8.20
CA GLU A 67 -8.80 15.98 -8.00
C GLU A 67 -9.37 15.31 -6.77
N THR A 68 -9.69 14.02 -6.87
CA THR A 68 -10.09 13.21 -5.73
C THR A 68 -8.90 12.37 -5.31
N MET A 69 -8.47 12.47 -4.05
CA MET A 69 -7.38 11.67 -3.50
C MET A 69 -7.75 11.07 -2.15
N GLU A 70 -7.08 9.97 -1.77
CA GLU A 70 -7.24 9.34 -0.46
C GLU A 70 -6.65 10.22 0.64
N ALA A 71 -7.42 10.48 1.69
CA ALA A 71 -6.96 11.22 2.87
C ALA A 71 -6.56 10.31 4.03
N PRO A 72 -5.66 10.79 4.92
CA PRO A 72 -5.23 10.01 6.06
C PRO A 72 -6.33 9.79 7.11
N ILE A 73 -6.55 8.54 7.48
CA ILE A 73 -7.42 8.11 8.57
C ILE A 73 -6.61 7.87 9.86
N HIS A 74 -7.22 8.08 11.02
CA HIS A 74 -6.56 7.83 12.30
C HIS A 74 -6.37 6.32 12.54
N VAL A 75 -5.23 5.93 13.11
CA VAL A 75 -4.87 4.51 13.35
C VAL A 75 -5.87 3.76 14.24
N SER A 76 -6.62 4.45 15.10
CA SER A 76 -7.64 3.82 15.95
C SER A 76 -8.85 3.32 15.16
N ASN A 77 -9.07 3.84 13.95
CA ASN A 77 -10.25 3.56 13.15
C ASN A 77 -10.03 2.39 12.18
N VAL A 78 -8.83 1.81 12.19
CA VAL A 78 -8.45 0.71 11.32
C VAL A 78 -7.96 -0.49 12.13
N ALA A 79 -8.28 -1.69 11.66
CA ALA A 79 -7.76 -2.95 12.18
C ALA A 79 -7.05 -3.72 11.07
N LEU A 80 -6.00 -4.46 11.42
CA LEU A 80 -5.35 -5.37 10.50
C LEU A 80 -6.30 -6.52 10.16
N VAL A 81 -6.35 -6.89 8.89
CA VAL A 81 -7.11 -8.05 8.43
C VAL A 81 -6.17 -9.25 8.42
N ASP A 82 -6.59 -10.30 9.11
CA ASP A 82 -5.87 -11.56 9.10
C ASP A 82 -6.08 -12.26 7.74
N PRO A 83 -5.02 -12.62 7.01
CA PRO A 83 -5.14 -13.24 5.69
C PRO A 83 -5.85 -14.61 5.72
N ASP A 84 -5.85 -15.32 6.85
CA ASP A 84 -6.52 -16.62 6.96
C ASP A 84 -8.01 -16.46 7.21
N THR A 85 -8.35 -15.69 8.26
CA THR A 85 -9.74 -15.54 8.68
C THR A 85 -10.49 -14.47 7.90
N LYS A 86 -9.78 -13.59 7.17
CA LYS A 86 -10.32 -12.43 6.44
C LYS A 86 -11.09 -11.44 7.31
N LEU A 87 -10.95 -11.58 8.62
CA LEU A 87 -11.63 -10.78 9.63
C LEU A 87 -10.64 -9.81 10.28
N PRO A 88 -11.14 -8.68 10.83
CA PRO A 88 -10.32 -7.74 11.55
C PRO A 88 -9.80 -8.42 12.83
N ALA A 89 -8.48 -8.46 13.01
CA ALA A 89 -7.83 -9.22 14.05
C ALA A 89 -6.81 -8.37 14.82
N ARG A 90 -6.61 -8.75 16.08
CA ARG A 90 -5.56 -8.16 16.94
C ARG A 90 -4.24 -8.90 16.73
N VAL A 91 -3.15 -8.14 16.69
CA VAL A 91 -1.80 -8.69 16.57
C VAL A 91 -1.10 -8.80 17.93
N GLY A 92 -0.23 -9.80 18.06
CA GLY A 92 0.74 -9.98 19.13
C GLY A 92 2.17 -9.95 18.58
N PHE A 93 3.14 -9.98 19.48
CA PHE A 93 4.56 -10.08 19.14
C PHE A 93 5.21 -11.22 19.89
N ARG A 94 6.06 -11.97 19.19
CA ARG A 94 6.92 -13.00 19.76
C ARG A 94 8.35 -12.74 19.27
N VAL A 95 9.32 -13.14 20.07
CA VAL A 95 10.72 -13.20 19.65
C VAL A 95 11.01 -14.62 19.22
N GLU A 96 11.47 -14.78 18.00
CA GLU A 96 11.91 -16.06 17.45
C GLU A 96 13.41 -15.97 17.16
N THR A 97 14.12 -17.08 17.38
CA THR A 97 15.55 -17.19 17.13
C THR A 97 15.73 -18.07 15.92
N ASP A 98 16.33 -17.53 14.86
CA ASP A 98 16.68 -18.32 13.68
C ASP A 98 17.83 -19.29 14.02
N ASP A 99 18.02 -20.32 13.20
CA ASP A 99 19.10 -21.33 13.34
C ASP A 99 20.52 -20.72 13.38
N ARG A 100 20.66 -19.47 12.93
CA ARG A 100 21.90 -18.69 12.94
C ARG A 100 22.10 -17.88 14.24
N GLY A 101 21.29 -18.11 15.27
CA GLY A 101 21.32 -17.39 16.54
C GLY A 101 20.77 -15.97 16.49
N LYS A 102 20.20 -15.54 15.35
CA LYS A 102 19.64 -14.18 15.21
C LYS A 102 18.24 -14.12 15.78
N THR A 103 18.03 -13.28 16.78
CA THR A 103 16.70 -13.02 17.35
C THR A 103 15.95 -12.00 16.49
N THR A 104 14.77 -12.38 15.99
CA THR A 104 13.86 -11.49 15.25
C THR A 104 12.53 -11.37 15.98
N ARG A 105 12.06 -10.13 16.18
CA ARG A 105 10.72 -9.88 16.70
C ARG A 105 9.70 -10.01 15.57
N VAL A 106 8.90 -11.07 15.61
CA VAL A 106 7.87 -11.37 14.62
C VAL A 106 6.49 -10.90 15.09
N ARG A 107 5.67 -10.46 14.12
CA ARG A 107 4.27 -10.09 14.33
C ARG A 107 3.40 -11.30 14.00
N PHE A 108 2.48 -11.65 14.89
CA PHE A 108 1.53 -12.74 14.66
C PHE A 108 0.10 -12.31 14.96
N PHE A 109 -0.88 -12.89 14.26
CA PHE A 109 -2.29 -12.65 14.55
C PHE A 109 -2.74 -13.51 15.72
N LYS A 110 -3.39 -12.93 16.73
CA LYS A 110 -3.73 -13.67 17.96
C LYS A 110 -4.73 -14.80 17.73
N LYS A 111 -5.63 -14.65 16.76
CA LYS A 111 -6.70 -15.62 16.48
C LYS A 111 -6.19 -16.82 15.68
N SER A 112 -5.49 -16.58 14.57
CA SER A 112 -4.94 -17.64 13.71
C SER A 112 -3.55 -18.14 14.16
N ARG A 113 -2.87 -17.41 15.06
CA ARG A 113 -1.46 -17.62 15.44
C ARG A 113 -0.48 -17.57 14.26
N ARG A 114 -0.93 -17.15 13.07
CA ARG A 114 -0.11 -17.02 11.88
C ARG A 114 0.91 -15.89 12.05
N VAL A 115 2.16 -16.18 11.72
CA VAL A 115 3.26 -15.22 11.68
C VAL A 115 3.33 -14.60 10.28
N GLU A 116 3.37 -13.27 10.22
CA GLU A 116 3.72 -12.59 8.97
C GLU A 116 5.23 -12.56 8.83
N THR A 117 5.76 -13.48 8.04
CA THR A 117 7.14 -13.40 7.61
C THR A 117 7.28 -12.19 6.68
N LYS A 118 8.32 -11.37 6.91
CA LYS A 118 8.71 -10.35 5.94
C LYS A 118 9.13 -11.09 4.67
N LYS A 119 8.20 -11.34 3.74
CA LYS A 119 8.56 -11.88 2.43
C LYS A 119 9.56 -10.88 1.84
N ALA A 120 10.81 -11.30 1.67
CA ALA A 120 11.82 -10.47 1.04
C ALA A 120 11.29 -10.13 -0.36
N ALA A 121 10.95 -8.86 -0.58
CA ALA A 121 10.57 -8.37 -1.90
C ALA A 121 11.84 -8.35 -2.77
N LYS A 122 12.16 -9.51 -3.35
CA LYS A 122 13.23 -9.65 -4.33
C LYS A 122 12.81 -10.66 -5.40
N ALA A 123 11.86 -10.26 -6.25
CA ALA A 123 11.62 -10.84 -7.58
C ALA A 123 10.41 -10.14 -8.26
N SER A 124 10.66 -9.07 -9.01
CA SER A 124 9.78 -8.68 -10.14
C SER A 124 10.39 -7.66 -11.10
N THR A 125 11.51 -7.01 -10.77
CA THR A 125 12.20 -6.09 -11.70
C THR A 125 13.22 -6.82 -12.58
N LYS A 126 12.77 -7.64 -13.53
CA LYS A 126 13.51 -7.94 -14.79
C LYS A 126 12.66 -8.78 -15.74
N LYS A 127 11.74 -8.17 -16.51
CA LYS A 127 11.32 -8.67 -17.85
C LYS A 127 10.40 -7.69 -18.62
N VAL A 128 10.77 -6.43 -18.81
CA VAL A 128 10.20 -5.59 -19.89
C VAL A 128 11.26 -4.56 -20.31
N ALA A 129 12.38 -5.02 -20.85
CA ALA A 129 13.40 -4.15 -21.47
C ALA A 129 14.34 -5.03 -22.31
N ALA A 130 13.82 -5.59 -23.38
CA ALA A 130 14.55 -6.15 -24.52
C ALA A 130 13.45 -6.50 -25.52
N ASP A 131 13.22 -5.65 -26.52
CA ASP A 131 12.61 -5.94 -27.83
C ASP A 131 12.21 -4.62 -28.54
N VAL A 132 13.09 -3.61 -28.56
CA VAL A 132 13.12 -2.58 -29.62
C VAL A 132 14.57 -2.08 -29.69
N ASP A 133 15.12 -1.95 -30.91
CA ASP A 133 16.45 -1.44 -31.27
C ASP A 133 17.63 -2.41 -31.21
N THR A 134 17.79 -3.23 -32.26
CA THR A 134 19.05 -3.37 -33.00
C THR A 134 18.76 -3.98 -34.38
N THR A 135 18.91 -3.19 -35.46
CA THR A 135 19.61 -3.54 -36.72
C THR A 135 19.44 -2.36 -37.69
N GLU A 136 20.28 -1.34 -37.51
CA GLU A 136 20.74 -0.52 -38.62
C GLU A 136 21.76 -1.34 -39.45
N ALA A 137 21.81 -1.05 -40.75
CA ALA A 137 22.94 -1.20 -41.65
C ALA A 137 23.42 -2.62 -42.04
N THR A 138 23.00 -3.05 -43.22
CA THR A 138 23.92 -3.66 -44.21
C THR A 138 23.83 -2.84 -45.49
N ALA A 139 24.91 -2.10 -45.77
CA ALA A 139 25.21 -1.58 -47.10
C ALA A 139 25.71 -2.73 -48.00
N GLU A 140 25.64 -2.49 -49.32
CA GLU A 140 26.33 -3.21 -50.41
C GLU A 140 25.85 -4.64 -50.72
N ASP A 141 25.04 -4.81 -51.77
CA ASP A 141 25.50 -5.46 -53.02
C ASP A 141 24.37 -5.64 -54.07
N ALA A 142 24.76 -5.41 -55.33
CA ALA A 142 24.23 -5.96 -56.58
C ALA A 142 22.92 -5.44 -57.24
N ASN A 143 23.17 -4.85 -58.43
CA ASN A 143 22.38 -4.73 -59.66
C ASN A 143 21.28 -3.66 -59.76
#